data_AF-A0A7K6IDG9-F1
#
_entry.id   AF-A0A7K6IDG9-F1
#
_cell.length_a   1.000
_cell.length_b   1.000
_cell.length_c   1.000
_cell.angle_alpha   90.00
_cell.angle_beta   90.00
_cell.angle_gamma   90.00
#
_symmetry.space_group_name_H-M   'P 1'
#
loop_
_entity.id
_entity.type
_entity.pdbx_description
1 polymer ?
#
loop_
_entity_poly.entity_id
_entity_poly.type
_entity_poly.pdbx_seq_one_letter_code
_entity_poly.pdbx_strand_id
1 'polypeptide(L)'
;ETLKAFDREVNEFVDYMFGPRDPRVRGWFLLDSYLPTFFLTGAYLLCIWLGNKLMKNRPPFSLRPHLIVYNLGITLLSFYMLIELILATWEGGYNLQCQNLHSAGEADIRVAKVLWWYYFSKVIEFMDTIFFVLRKKSSQITFLHVYHHATMFNIWWCVLNWIPCGQSFFGPTLNSFIHVLMYSYYGLSVIPSMRKYLWWKKYLTQAQLIQFLLTIVHTLSAAVKPCGFPFGCLMFQSSYMATLVILFINFYIKTYRKAPSRTAVKETPVTTEIKNGFHKDYFAAANGFQNNKKAQ
;
A
#
# COMPACT_ATOMS: atom_id res chain seq x y z
N GLU A 1 -17.81 -10.77 -29.56
CA GLU A 1 -18.95 -11.53 -29.03
C GLU A 1 -18.62 -12.33 -27.76
N THR A 2 -17.77 -13.35 -27.78
CA THR A 2 -17.53 -14.22 -26.60
C THR A 2 -17.03 -13.47 -25.35
N LEU A 3 -16.06 -12.56 -25.49
CA LEU A 3 -15.56 -11.77 -24.36
C LEU A 3 -16.63 -10.84 -23.76
N LYS A 4 -17.50 -10.28 -24.60
CA LYS A 4 -18.60 -9.40 -24.16
C LYS A 4 -19.70 -10.20 -23.44
N ALA A 5 -19.99 -11.41 -23.92
CA ALA A 5 -20.93 -12.30 -23.25
C ALA A 5 -20.42 -12.73 -21.87
N PHE A 6 -19.14 -13.09 -21.77
CA PHE A 6 -18.50 -13.43 -20.50
C PHE A 6 -18.45 -12.22 -19.55
N ASP A 7 -18.12 -11.03 -20.07
CA ASP A 7 -18.15 -9.79 -19.30
C ASP A 7 -19.51 -9.53 -18.68
N ARG A 8 -20.58 -9.69 -19.47
CA ARG A 8 -21.95 -9.55 -18.99
C ARG A 8 -22.28 -10.55 -17.89
N GLU A 9 -21.96 -11.83 -18.09
CA GLU A 9 -22.22 -12.89 -17.10
C GLU A 9 -21.50 -12.63 -15.76
N VAL A 10 -20.23 -12.20 -15.81
CA VAL A 10 -19.46 -11.86 -14.61
C VAL A 10 -20.07 -10.65 -13.89
N ASN A 11 -20.46 -9.61 -14.64
CA ASN A 11 -21.07 -8.42 -14.03
C ASN A 11 -22.46 -8.72 -13.47
N GLU A 12 -23.28 -9.53 -14.15
CA GLU A 12 -24.58 -10.00 -13.65
C GLU A 12 -24.44 -10.83 -12.37
N PHE A 13 -23.44 -11.72 -12.31
CA PHE A 13 -23.15 -12.49 -11.09
C PHE A 13 -22.73 -11.58 -9.93
N VAL A 14 -21.87 -10.60 -10.19
CA VAL A 14 -21.45 -9.63 -9.19
C VAL A 14 -22.62 -8.77 -8.70
N ASP A 15 -23.48 -8.29 -9.61
CA ASP A 15 -24.65 -7.49 -9.28
C ASP A 15 -25.71 -8.32 -8.52
N TYR A 16 -25.83 -9.61 -8.84
CA TYR A 16 -26.66 -10.54 -8.07
C TYR A 16 -26.16 -10.71 -6.63
N MET A 17 -24.83 -10.81 -6.43
CA MET A 17 -24.25 -11.00 -5.09
C MET A 17 -24.33 -9.75 -4.21
N PHE A 18 -24.09 -8.56 -4.77
CA PHE A 18 -23.92 -7.32 -4.00
C PHE A 18 -25.09 -6.33 -4.16
N GLY A 19 -26.02 -6.60 -5.07
CA GLY A 19 -27.15 -5.72 -5.37
C GLY A 19 -26.79 -4.60 -6.37
N PRO A 20 -27.70 -3.63 -6.57
CA PRO A 20 -27.53 -2.58 -7.56
C PRO A 20 -26.34 -1.68 -7.21
N ARG A 21 -25.56 -1.33 -8.25
CA ARG A 21 -24.44 -0.40 -8.13
C ARG A 21 -24.90 1.04 -8.01
N ASP A 22 -24.05 1.86 -7.42
CA ASP A 22 -24.27 3.29 -7.27
C ASP A 22 -24.27 3.99 -8.65
N PRO A 23 -25.38 4.66 -9.04
CA PRO A 23 -25.48 5.29 -10.34
C PRO A 23 -24.48 6.45 -10.54
N ARG A 24 -23.97 7.06 -9.45
CA ARG A 24 -23.10 8.25 -9.51
C ARG A 24 -21.73 7.98 -10.11
N VAL A 25 -21.28 6.72 -10.09
CA VAL A 25 -19.97 6.31 -10.59
C VAL A 25 -20.03 5.56 -11.93
N ARG A 26 -21.23 5.40 -12.51
CA ARG A 26 -21.40 4.72 -13.80
C ARG A 26 -20.77 5.54 -14.93
N GLY A 27 -20.11 4.86 -15.87
CA GLY A 27 -19.35 5.48 -16.95
C GLY A 27 -17.95 5.97 -16.55
N TRP A 28 -17.57 5.86 -15.27
CA TRP A 28 -16.22 6.21 -14.85
C TRP A 28 -15.22 5.15 -15.29
N PHE A 29 -14.03 5.61 -15.65
CA PHE A 29 -12.98 4.73 -16.18
C PHE A 29 -12.67 3.59 -15.20
N LEU A 30 -12.66 2.35 -15.72
CA LEU A 30 -12.44 1.08 -15.02
C LEU A 30 -13.50 0.66 -13.98
N LEU A 31 -14.64 1.35 -13.87
CA LEU A 31 -15.68 0.99 -12.90
C LEU A 31 -16.88 0.23 -13.50
N ASP A 32 -17.14 0.37 -14.80
CA ASP A 32 -18.33 -0.26 -15.42
C ASP A 32 -18.30 -1.79 -15.42
N SER A 33 -17.10 -2.38 -15.56
CA SER A 33 -16.89 -3.82 -15.58
C SER A 33 -15.80 -4.24 -14.59
N TYR A 34 -15.97 -5.43 -14.01
CA TYR A 34 -14.95 -6.06 -13.17
C TYR A 34 -13.79 -6.68 -13.97
N LEU A 35 -14.01 -7.06 -15.24
CA LEU A 35 -13.00 -7.76 -16.04
C LEU A 35 -11.67 -6.99 -16.16
N PRO A 36 -11.65 -5.67 -16.44
CA PRO A 36 -10.39 -4.92 -16.47
C PRO A 36 -9.61 -5.01 -15.16
N THR A 37 -10.29 -4.90 -14.01
CA THR A 37 -9.68 -5.02 -12.69
C THR A 37 -9.06 -6.40 -12.48
N PHE A 38 -9.80 -7.44 -12.86
CA PHE A 38 -9.33 -8.83 -12.79
C PHE A 38 -8.11 -9.07 -13.69
N PHE A 39 -8.15 -8.63 -14.95
CA PHE A 39 -7.04 -8.79 -15.89
C PHE A 39 -5.79 -8.02 -15.48
N LEU A 40 -5.93 -6.78 -14.98
CA LEU A 40 -4.80 -6.01 -14.47
C LEU A 40 -4.16 -6.67 -13.24
N THR A 41 -4.96 -7.25 -12.36
CA THR A 41 -4.46 -8.03 -11.21
C THR A 41 -3.73 -9.30 -11.67
N GLY A 42 -4.29 -10.02 -12.64
CA GLY A 42 -3.64 -11.19 -13.23
C GLY A 42 -2.32 -10.84 -13.92
N ALA A 43 -2.31 -9.75 -14.70
CA ALA A 43 -1.12 -9.22 -15.36
C ALA A 43 -0.05 -8.83 -14.34
N TYR A 44 -0.43 -8.19 -13.23
CA TYR A 44 0.48 -7.87 -12.12
C TYR A 44 1.17 -9.12 -11.55
N LEU A 45 0.40 -10.16 -11.22
CA LEU A 45 0.96 -11.42 -10.71
C LEU A 45 1.85 -12.13 -11.74
N LEU A 46 1.42 -12.14 -13.01
CA LEU A 46 2.19 -12.70 -14.12
C LEU A 46 3.51 -11.94 -14.31
N CYS A 47 3.50 -10.61 -14.23
CA CYS A 47 4.69 -9.76 -14.32
C CYS A 47 5.69 -10.08 -13.20
N ILE A 48 5.23 -10.35 -11.98
CA ILE A 48 6.11 -10.77 -10.88
C ILE A 48 6.76 -12.12 -11.20
N TRP A 49 5.96 -13.10 -11.61
CA TRP A 49 6.45 -14.44 -11.91
C TRP A 49 7.43 -14.44 -13.09
N LEU A 50 6.99 -13.89 -14.22
CA LEU A 50 7.78 -13.82 -15.46
C LEU A 50 9.02 -12.94 -15.27
N GLY A 51 8.86 -11.78 -14.63
CA GLY A 51 9.96 -10.85 -14.39
C GLY A 51 11.05 -11.47 -13.51
N ASN A 52 10.70 -12.20 -12.44
CA ASN A 52 11.72 -12.91 -11.64
C ASN A 52 12.42 -14.01 -12.46
N LYS A 53 11.69 -14.74 -13.31
CA LYS A 53 12.26 -15.77 -14.20
C LYS A 53 13.24 -15.17 -15.21
N LEU A 54 12.87 -14.06 -15.85
CA LEU A 54 13.70 -13.36 -16.83
C LEU A 54 14.91 -12.67 -16.19
N MET A 55 14.76 -12.12 -14.98
CA MET A 55 15.83 -11.42 -14.27
C MET A 55 16.84 -12.36 -13.59
N LYS A 56 16.58 -13.68 -13.54
CA LYS A 56 17.48 -14.67 -12.95
C LYS A 56 18.90 -14.57 -13.53
N ASN A 57 19.00 -14.52 -14.86
CA ASN A 57 20.27 -14.51 -15.61
C ASN A 57 20.68 -13.11 -16.09
N ARG A 58 20.02 -12.04 -15.62
CA ARG A 58 20.33 -10.66 -16.00
C ARG A 58 20.88 -9.85 -14.82
N PRO A 59 21.73 -8.84 -15.05
CA PRO A 59 22.14 -7.91 -14.00
C PRO A 59 20.96 -7.02 -13.57
N PRO A 60 20.96 -6.48 -12.34
CA PRO A 60 19.91 -5.57 -11.87
C PRO A 60 19.95 -4.24 -12.63
N PHE A 61 18.78 -3.70 -12.99
CA PHE A 61 18.69 -2.41 -13.69
C PHE A 61 18.95 -1.22 -12.75
N SER A 62 19.62 -0.18 -13.27
CA SER A 62 19.78 1.10 -12.59
C SER A 62 18.63 2.05 -12.94
N LEU A 63 17.54 1.97 -12.17
CA LEU A 63 16.31 2.74 -12.41
C LEU A 63 16.19 3.98 -11.49
N ARG A 64 17.32 4.56 -11.05
CA ARG A 64 17.32 5.66 -10.07
C ARG A 64 16.48 6.88 -10.49
N PRO A 65 16.66 7.50 -11.68
CA PRO A 65 15.87 8.67 -12.06
C PRO A 65 14.39 8.34 -12.17
N HIS A 66 14.05 7.19 -12.76
CA HIS A 66 12.68 6.70 -12.86
C HIS A 66 12.02 6.53 -11.49
N LEU A 67 12.75 5.96 -10.52
CA LEU A 67 12.25 5.84 -9.14
C LEU A 67 12.04 7.19 -8.48
N ILE A 68 12.91 8.18 -8.71
CA ILE A 68 12.74 9.51 -8.11
C ILE A 68 11.47 10.15 -8.66
N VAL A 69 11.30 10.17 -9.98
CA VAL A 69 10.11 10.75 -10.64
C VAL A 69 8.84 10.01 -10.20
N TYR A 70 8.89 8.68 -10.18
CA TYR A 70 7.77 7.86 -9.75
C TYR A 70 7.39 8.11 -8.28
N ASN A 71 8.34 8.02 -7.34
CA ASN A 71 8.04 8.26 -5.92
C ASN A 71 7.55 9.69 -5.69
N LEU A 72 8.11 10.69 -6.39
CA LEU A 72 7.62 12.07 -6.33
C LEU A 72 6.18 12.17 -6.85
N GLY A 73 5.87 11.55 -7.99
CA GLY A 73 4.53 11.53 -8.56
C GLY A 73 3.49 10.92 -7.62
N ILE A 74 3.80 9.77 -7.00
CA ILE A 74 2.90 9.13 -6.03
C ILE A 74 2.77 9.97 -4.76
N THR A 75 3.85 10.59 -4.27
CA THR A 75 3.79 11.52 -3.14
C THR A 75 2.85 12.69 -3.45
N LEU A 76 2.98 13.32 -4.62
CA LEU A 76 2.13 14.46 -5.03
C LEU A 76 0.67 14.04 -5.21
N LEU A 77 0.41 12.89 -5.83
CA LEU A 77 -0.93 12.35 -5.97
C LEU A 77 -1.56 12.05 -4.59
N SER A 78 -0.80 11.44 -3.68
CA SER A 78 -1.23 11.15 -2.31
C SER A 78 -1.51 12.43 -1.52
N PHE A 79 -0.68 13.47 -1.72
CA PHE A 79 -0.88 14.76 -1.08
C PHE A 79 -2.14 15.46 -1.61
N TYR A 80 -2.36 15.45 -2.92
CA TYR A 80 -3.59 15.94 -3.54
C TYR A 80 -4.83 15.23 -2.96
N MET A 81 -4.84 13.90 -2.94
CA MET A 81 -5.96 13.13 -2.41
C MET A 81 -6.20 13.42 -0.92
N LEU A 82 -5.14 13.56 -0.12
CA LEU A 82 -5.24 13.91 1.29
C LEU A 82 -5.94 15.26 1.49
N ILE A 83 -5.46 16.29 0.79
CA ILE A 83 -6.01 17.65 0.91
C ILE A 83 -7.46 17.69 0.42
N GLU A 84 -7.74 17.09 -0.74
CA GLU A 84 -9.09 17.08 -1.30
C GLU A 84 -10.08 16.31 -0.41
N LEU A 85 -9.69 15.17 0.19
CA LEU A 85 -10.58 14.45 1.10
C LEU A 85 -10.87 15.27 2.37
N ILE A 86 -9.86 15.95 2.93
CA ILE A 86 -10.04 16.80 4.12
C ILE A 86 -10.96 17.98 3.77
N LEU A 87 -10.71 18.68 2.66
CA LEU A 87 -11.51 19.83 2.26
C LEU A 87 -12.94 19.43 1.91
N ALA A 88 -13.13 18.37 1.12
CA ALA A 88 -14.45 17.90 0.71
C ALA A 88 -15.31 17.49 1.91
N THR A 89 -14.71 16.83 2.90
CA THR A 89 -15.42 16.34 4.08
C THR A 89 -15.68 17.46 5.09
N TRP A 90 -14.77 18.42 5.21
CA TRP A 90 -14.93 19.61 6.05
C TRP A 90 -16.04 20.53 5.51
N GLU A 91 -15.97 20.89 4.22
CA GLU A 91 -16.99 21.72 3.55
C GLU A 91 -18.34 21.03 3.50
N GLY A 92 -18.35 19.70 3.32
CA GLY A 92 -19.56 18.88 3.34
C GLY A 92 -20.14 18.60 4.73
N GLY A 93 -19.52 19.09 5.81
CA GLY A 93 -20.00 18.88 7.18
C GLY A 93 -20.09 17.40 7.56
N TYR A 94 -19.14 16.58 7.10
CA TYR A 94 -19.15 15.13 7.36
C TYR A 94 -19.11 14.82 8.85
N ASN A 95 -19.97 13.89 9.27
CA ASN A 95 -19.95 13.38 10.62
C ASN A 95 -18.87 12.28 10.77
N LEU A 96 -17.84 12.59 11.58
CA LEU A 96 -16.73 11.68 11.88
C LEU A 96 -17.14 10.41 12.64
N GLN A 97 -18.29 10.41 13.32
CA GLN A 97 -18.79 9.24 14.02
C GLN A 97 -19.46 8.25 13.05
N CYS A 98 -20.35 8.77 12.19
CA CYS A 98 -21.01 8.00 11.15
C CYS A 98 -21.65 8.94 10.12
N GLN A 99 -21.36 8.68 8.85
CA GLN A 99 -21.75 9.43 7.65
C GLN A 99 -22.33 8.43 6.64
N ASN A 100 -23.56 8.67 6.21
CA ASN A 100 -24.20 7.86 5.18
C ASN A 100 -23.76 8.26 3.77
N LEU A 101 -24.35 7.64 2.75
CA LEU A 101 -23.95 7.81 1.35
C LEU A 101 -24.62 8.98 0.63
N HIS A 102 -25.61 9.64 1.23
CA HIS A 102 -26.49 10.57 0.53
C HIS A 102 -26.71 11.90 1.26
N SER A 103 -26.12 12.09 2.45
CA SER A 103 -26.41 13.24 3.31
C SER A 103 -25.67 14.53 2.95
N ALA A 104 -24.61 14.49 2.12
CA ALA A 104 -23.76 15.66 1.89
C ALA A 104 -23.79 16.21 0.47
N GLY A 105 -24.69 15.72 -0.40
CA GLY A 105 -24.96 16.30 -1.72
C GLY A 105 -23.71 16.37 -2.61
N GLU A 106 -23.33 17.58 -3.03
CA GLU A 106 -22.15 17.82 -3.87
C GLU A 106 -20.83 17.37 -3.24
N ALA A 107 -20.72 17.42 -1.90
CA ALA A 107 -19.54 16.94 -1.20
C ALA A 107 -19.37 15.42 -1.35
N ASP A 108 -20.47 14.65 -1.39
CA ASP A 108 -20.41 13.21 -1.63
C ASP A 108 -19.86 12.89 -3.03
N ILE A 109 -20.22 13.69 -4.03
CA ILE A 109 -19.68 13.57 -5.40
C ILE A 109 -18.19 13.94 -5.43
N ARG A 110 -17.79 15.00 -4.73
CA ARG A 110 -16.38 15.39 -4.61
C ARG A 110 -15.56 14.29 -3.95
N VAL A 111 -16.03 13.72 -2.84
CA VAL A 111 -15.39 12.58 -2.17
C VAL A 111 -15.29 11.39 -3.12
N ALA A 112 -16.37 11.03 -3.82
CA ALA A 112 -16.35 9.92 -4.78
C ALA A 112 -15.29 10.11 -5.88
N LYS A 113 -15.16 11.32 -6.45
CA LYS A 113 -14.13 11.63 -7.46
C LYS A 113 -12.72 11.43 -6.90
N VAL A 114 -12.47 11.82 -5.65
CA VAL A 114 -11.15 11.63 -5.02
C VAL A 114 -10.91 10.16 -4.68
N LEU A 115 -11.94 9.43 -4.26
CA LEU A 115 -11.86 7.98 -4.03
C LEU A 115 -11.62 7.20 -5.33
N TRP A 116 -12.09 7.71 -6.48
CA TRP A 116 -11.71 7.17 -7.78
C TRP A 116 -10.21 7.36 -8.07
N TRP A 117 -9.64 8.54 -7.79
CA TRP A 117 -8.19 8.74 -7.87
C TRP A 117 -7.43 7.80 -6.94
N TYR A 118 -7.96 7.56 -5.74
CA TYR A 118 -7.38 6.62 -4.78
C TYR A 118 -7.39 5.18 -5.31
N TYR A 119 -8.50 4.73 -5.89
CA TYR A 119 -8.59 3.43 -6.56
C TYR A 119 -7.60 3.32 -7.72
N PHE A 120 -7.55 4.35 -8.58
CA PHE A 120 -6.63 4.38 -9.71
C PHE A 120 -5.17 4.37 -9.25
N SER A 121 -4.84 5.04 -8.14
CA SER A 121 -3.51 5.01 -7.55
C SER A 121 -3.05 3.58 -7.24
N LYS A 122 -3.94 2.68 -6.83
CA LYS A 122 -3.57 1.28 -6.54
C LYS A 122 -3.03 0.53 -7.77
N VAL A 123 -3.53 0.85 -8.98
CA VAL A 123 -2.97 0.31 -10.24
C VAL A 123 -1.57 0.85 -10.48
N ILE A 124 -1.37 2.15 -10.26
CA ILE A 124 -0.07 2.77 -10.44
C ILE A 124 0.94 2.17 -9.45
N GLU A 125 0.52 1.92 -8.22
CA GLU A 125 1.31 1.29 -7.16
C GLU A 125 1.76 -0.16 -7.48
N PHE A 126 1.14 -0.84 -8.46
CA PHE A 126 1.68 -2.11 -8.96
C PHE A 126 3.10 -1.98 -9.53
N MET A 127 3.46 -0.77 -9.98
CA MET A 127 4.82 -0.48 -10.45
C MET A 127 5.87 -0.66 -9.35
N ASP A 128 5.52 -0.52 -8.06
CA ASP A 128 6.44 -0.75 -6.95
C ASP A 128 7.08 -2.14 -7.03
N THR A 129 6.25 -3.16 -7.22
CA THR A 129 6.70 -4.55 -7.30
C THR A 129 7.49 -4.79 -8.57
N ILE A 130 7.10 -4.17 -9.69
CA ILE A 130 7.84 -4.26 -10.95
C ILE A 130 9.25 -3.67 -10.77
N PHE A 131 9.38 -2.52 -10.12
CA PHE A 131 10.69 -1.95 -9.80
C PHE A 131 11.52 -2.86 -8.88
N PHE A 132 10.91 -3.54 -7.91
CA PHE A 132 11.62 -4.52 -7.07
C PHE A 132 12.15 -5.69 -7.90
N VAL A 133 11.34 -6.22 -8.83
CA VAL A 133 11.74 -7.30 -9.73
C VAL A 133 12.91 -6.87 -10.63
N LEU A 134 12.78 -5.73 -11.32
CA LEU A 134 13.81 -5.23 -12.24
C LEU A 134 15.12 -4.88 -11.53
N ARG A 135 15.08 -4.53 -10.24
CA ARG A 135 16.27 -4.24 -9.42
C ARG A 135 16.82 -5.47 -8.68
N LYS A 136 16.24 -6.66 -8.89
CA LYS A 136 16.56 -7.89 -8.16
C LYS A 136 16.50 -7.72 -6.64
N LYS A 137 15.50 -6.97 -6.16
CA LYS A 137 15.22 -6.76 -4.74
C LYS A 137 14.10 -7.70 -4.26
N SER A 138 14.23 -8.99 -4.57
CA SER A 138 13.20 -10.00 -4.26
C SER A 138 12.89 -10.13 -2.76
N SER A 139 13.81 -9.74 -1.87
CA SER A 139 13.55 -9.67 -0.43
C SER A 139 12.49 -8.62 -0.03
N GLN A 140 12.21 -7.64 -0.90
CA GLN A 140 11.13 -6.66 -0.71
C GLN A 140 9.77 -7.19 -1.20
N ILE A 141 9.76 -8.20 -2.08
CA ILE A 141 8.55 -8.84 -2.60
C ILE A 141 8.08 -9.88 -1.58
N THR A 142 7.56 -9.40 -0.47
CA THR A 142 7.04 -10.25 0.60
C THR A 142 5.60 -10.67 0.32
N PHE A 143 5.13 -11.72 1.00
CA PHE A 143 3.71 -12.10 0.97
C PHE A 143 2.80 -10.92 1.34
N LEU A 144 3.15 -10.17 2.39
CA LEU A 144 2.41 -8.98 2.82
C LEU A 144 2.27 -7.97 1.69
N HIS A 145 3.38 -7.68 0.99
CA HIS A 145 3.40 -6.72 -0.13
C HIS A 145 2.47 -7.17 -1.26
N VAL A 146 2.65 -8.40 -1.75
CA VAL A 146 1.85 -8.90 -2.88
C VAL A 146 0.37 -9.05 -2.50
N TYR A 147 0.08 -9.59 -1.31
CA TYR A 147 -1.28 -9.71 -0.78
C TYR A 147 -1.98 -8.35 -0.71
N HIS A 148 -1.33 -7.35 -0.11
CA HIS A 148 -1.88 -6.00 0.01
C HIS A 148 -2.17 -5.38 -1.35
N HIS A 149 -1.19 -5.31 -2.25
CA HIS A 149 -1.39 -4.66 -3.55
C HIS A 149 -2.45 -5.39 -4.39
N ALA A 150 -2.39 -6.73 -4.49
CA ALA A 150 -3.36 -7.48 -5.28
C ALA A 150 -4.79 -7.36 -4.74
N THR A 151 -4.98 -7.42 -3.41
CA THR A 151 -6.32 -7.36 -2.82
C THR A 151 -6.89 -5.94 -2.80
N MET A 152 -6.09 -4.92 -2.48
CA MET A 152 -6.55 -3.53 -2.38
C MET A 152 -7.22 -3.06 -3.67
N PHE A 153 -6.63 -3.34 -4.83
CA PHE A 153 -7.18 -2.89 -6.10
C PHE A 153 -8.57 -3.51 -6.38
N ASN A 154 -8.75 -4.80 -6.07
CA ASN A 154 -10.03 -5.49 -6.25
C ASN A 154 -11.08 -5.02 -5.23
N ILE A 155 -10.69 -4.86 -3.97
CA ILE A 155 -11.58 -4.37 -2.91
C ILE A 155 -12.08 -2.97 -3.25
N TRP A 156 -11.20 -2.08 -3.73
CA TRP A 156 -11.57 -0.70 -4.04
C TRP A 156 -12.47 -0.57 -5.27
N TRP A 157 -12.36 -1.49 -6.23
CA TRP A 157 -13.34 -1.57 -7.31
C TRP A 157 -14.76 -1.86 -6.76
N CYS A 158 -14.88 -2.77 -5.80
CA CYS A 158 -16.17 -3.01 -5.14
C CYS A 158 -16.61 -1.79 -4.30
N VAL A 159 -15.73 -1.24 -3.47
CA VAL A 159 -16.06 -0.08 -2.63
C VAL A 159 -16.61 1.07 -3.47
N LEU A 160 -15.99 1.40 -4.61
CA LEU A 160 -16.50 2.47 -5.47
C LEU A 160 -17.84 2.14 -6.14
N ASN A 161 -18.08 0.89 -6.51
CA ASN A 161 -19.34 0.53 -7.17
C ASN A 161 -20.54 0.50 -6.23
N TRP A 162 -20.37 0.31 -4.91
CA TRP A 162 -21.50 0.26 -3.96
C TRP A 162 -21.50 1.35 -2.88
N ILE A 163 -20.34 1.81 -2.44
CA ILE A 163 -20.18 2.75 -1.32
C ILE A 163 -19.13 3.84 -1.63
N PRO A 164 -19.30 4.63 -2.71
CA PRO A 164 -18.28 5.58 -3.20
C PRO A 164 -18.09 6.84 -2.33
N CYS A 165 -18.71 6.93 -1.16
CA CYS A 165 -18.57 8.06 -0.24
C CYS A 165 -18.98 7.64 1.18
N GLY A 166 -19.36 8.60 2.03
CA GLY A 166 -19.77 8.33 3.41
C GLY A 166 -18.61 7.78 4.22
N GLN A 167 -18.84 6.79 5.08
CA GLN A 167 -17.82 6.21 5.97
C GLN A 167 -16.56 5.66 5.29
N SER A 168 -16.60 5.36 4.01
CA SER A 168 -15.45 4.88 3.23
C SER A 168 -14.30 5.88 3.17
N PHE A 169 -14.52 7.17 3.43
CA PHE A 169 -13.51 8.23 3.24
C PHE A 169 -12.31 8.17 4.20
N PHE A 170 -12.54 7.74 5.45
CA PHE A 170 -11.57 7.93 6.54
C PHE A 170 -10.29 7.10 6.35
N GLY A 171 -10.44 5.85 5.92
CA GLY A 171 -9.32 4.96 5.63
C GLY A 171 -8.38 5.52 4.54
N PRO A 172 -8.90 5.89 3.35
CA PRO A 172 -8.17 6.60 2.30
C PRO A 172 -7.50 7.89 2.75
N THR A 173 -8.14 8.70 3.59
CA THR A 173 -7.53 9.93 4.11
C THR A 173 -6.27 9.60 4.90
N LEU A 174 -6.35 8.69 5.87
CA LEU A 174 -5.19 8.27 6.66
C LEU A 174 -4.15 7.52 5.80
N ASN A 175 -4.58 6.68 4.86
CA ASN A 175 -3.66 6.00 3.95
C ASN A 175 -2.90 6.98 3.06
N SER A 176 -3.57 7.98 2.52
CA SER A 176 -2.96 9.02 1.69
C SER A 176 -1.91 9.82 2.48
N PHE A 177 -2.21 10.17 3.75
CA PHE A 177 -1.23 10.77 4.65
C PHE A 177 0.00 9.89 4.85
N ILE A 178 -0.19 8.61 5.15
CA ILE A 178 0.93 7.67 5.32
C ILE A 178 1.69 7.45 4.00
N HIS A 179 1.00 7.44 2.86
CA HIS A 179 1.62 7.32 1.54
C HIS A 179 2.49 8.53 1.21
N VAL A 180 2.06 9.76 1.56
CA VAL A 180 2.93 10.95 1.46
C VAL A 180 4.24 10.73 2.21
N LEU A 181 4.19 10.22 3.45
CA LEU A 181 5.40 9.94 4.24
C LEU A 181 6.23 8.80 3.65
N MET A 182 5.58 7.71 3.23
CA MET A 182 6.23 6.49 2.75
C MET A 182 6.92 6.70 1.40
N TYR A 183 6.25 7.29 0.42
CA TYR A 183 6.84 7.55 -0.90
C TYR A 183 7.88 8.68 -0.83
N SER A 184 7.72 9.67 0.06
CA SER A 184 8.79 10.63 0.34
C SER A 184 10.03 9.94 0.90
N TYR A 185 9.85 9.02 1.86
CA TYR A 185 10.95 8.22 2.39
C TYR A 185 11.63 7.40 1.28
N TYR A 186 10.86 6.75 0.40
CA TYR A 186 11.41 5.96 -0.71
C TYR A 186 12.14 6.82 -1.73
N GLY A 187 11.57 7.96 -2.14
CA GLY A 187 12.24 8.92 -3.04
C GLY A 187 13.57 9.41 -2.48
N LEU A 188 13.60 9.82 -1.21
CA LEU A 188 14.82 10.24 -0.53
C LEU A 188 15.83 9.09 -0.39
N SER A 189 15.37 7.84 -0.20
CA SER A 189 16.25 6.67 -0.06
C SER A 189 17.02 6.32 -1.34
N VAL A 190 16.54 6.77 -2.50
CA VAL A 190 17.23 6.58 -3.78
C VAL A 190 18.52 7.41 -3.81
N ILE A 191 18.52 8.58 -3.18
CA ILE A 191 19.64 9.53 -3.15
C ILE A 191 20.67 9.06 -2.10
N PRO A 192 21.90 8.66 -2.50
CA PRO A 192 22.88 8.09 -1.56
C PRO A 192 23.25 9.02 -0.40
N SER A 193 23.38 10.32 -0.66
CA SER A 193 23.71 11.33 0.36
C SER A 193 22.63 11.50 1.43
N MET A 194 21.37 11.19 1.11
CA MET A 194 20.23 11.34 2.00
C MET A 194 20.02 10.14 2.92
N ARG A 195 20.51 8.95 2.56
CA ARG A 195 20.27 7.70 3.31
C ARG A 195 20.68 7.78 4.78
N LYS A 196 21.74 8.51 5.10
CA LYS A 196 22.22 8.69 6.48
C LYS A 196 21.23 9.44 7.38
N TYR A 197 20.36 10.27 6.80
CA TYR A 197 19.35 11.04 7.52
C TYR A 197 18.01 10.29 7.68
N LEU A 198 17.86 9.13 7.06
CA LEU A 198 16.62 8.34 7.03
C LEU A 198 16.50 7.36 8.22
N TRP A 199 16.89 7.81 9.42
CA TRP A 199 16.84 7.03 10.67
C TRP A 199 15.41 6.71 11.12
N TRP A 200 14.42 7.47 10.63
CA TRP A 200 13.03 7.40 11.06
C TRP A 200 12.19 6.30 10.40
N LYS A 201 12.82 5.36 9.67
CA LYS A 201 12.16 4.21 9.04
C LYS A 201 11.27 3.40 10.01
N LYS A 202 11.72 3.26 11.26
CA LYS A 202 10.96 2.54 12.29
C LYS A 202 9.64 3.25 12.62
N TYR A 203 9.67 4.58 12.74
CA TYR A 203 8.48 5.39 13.02
C TYR A 203 7.48 5.37 11.86
N LEU A 204 7.95 5.27 10.61
CA LEU A 204 7.06 5.06 9.46
C LEU A 204 6.24 3.77 9.62
N THR A 205 6.90 2.66 9.99
CA THR A 205 6.21 1.38 10.22
C THR A 205 5.22 1.48 11.39
N GLN A 206 5.59 2.19 12.46
CA GLN A 206 4.69 2.43 13.60
C GLN A 206 3.46 3.27 13.20
N ALA A 207 3.66 4.30 12.38
CA ALA A 207 2.58 5.13 11.86
C ALA A 207 1.61 4.33 10.98
N GLN A 208 2.11 3.40 10.15
CA GLN A 208 1.28 2.45 9.39
C GLN A 208 0.42 1.56 10.30
N LEU A 209 0.98 1.01 11.39
CA LEU A 209 0.18 0.23 12.35
C LEU A 209 -0.90 1.10 13.01
N ILE A 210 -0.55 2.31 13.44
CA ILE A 210 -1.50 3.25 14.06
C ILE A 210 -2.63 3.59 13.07
N GLN A 211 -2.31 3.83 11.80
CA GLN A 211 -3.30 4.08 10.74
C GLN A 211 -4.35 2.96 10.66
N PHE A 212 -3.92 1.69 10.67
CA PHE A 212 -4.85 0.55 10.63
C PHE A 212 -5.73 0.48 11.88
N LEU A 213 -5.16 0.69 13.06
CA LEU A 213 -5.91 0.68 14.33
C LEU A 213 -6.94 1.81 14.37
N LEU A 214 -6.57 3.03 13.98
CA LEU A 214 -7.49 4.16 13.90
C LEU A 214 -8.64 3.89 12.93
N THR A 215 -8.34 3.26 11.77
CA THR A 215 -9.36 2.92 10.79
C THR A 215 -10.33 1.86 11.33
N ILE A 216 -9.84 0.87 12.07
CA ILE A 216 -10.69 -0.14 12.74
C ILE A 216 -11.59 0.55 13.77
N VAL A 217 -11.04 1.38 14.65
CA VAL A 217 -11.80 2.07 15.69
C VAL A 217 -12.89 2.95 15.08
N HIS A 218 -12.57 3.73 14.05
CA HIS A 218 -13.55 4.55 13.34
C HIS A 218 -14.67 3.69 12.72
N THR A 219 -14.32 2.59 12.06
CA THR A 219 -15.29 1.68 11.42
C THR A 219 -16.20 1.01 12.45
N LEU A 220 -15.66 0.56 13.58
CA LEU A 220 -16.43 -0.02 14.68
C LEU A 220 -17.32 1.01 15.37
N SER A 221 -16.88 2.27 15.45
CA SER A 221 -17.68 3.37 16.00
C SER A 221 -18.97 3.58 15.19
N ALA A 222 -18.87 3.52 13.86
CA ALA A 222 -20.01 3.58 12.95
C ALA A 222 -20.91 2.34 13.03
N ALA A 223 -20.36 1.18 13.41
CA ALA A 223 -21.14 -0.05 13.64
C ALA A 223 -21.99 0.02 14.93
N VAL A 224 -21.51 0.72 15.96
CA VAL A 224 -22.23 0.90 17.24
C VAL A 224 -23.35 1.96 17.12
N LYS A 225 -23.11 3.04 16.37
CA LYS A 225 -24.11 4.09 16.12
C LYS A 225 -24.47 4.14 14.63
N PRO A 226 -25.40 3.27 14.17
CA PRO A 226 -25.71 3.15 12.75
C PRO A 226 -26.37 4.43 12.23
N CYS A 227 -25.83 4.95 11.11
CA CYS A 227 -26.35 6.13 10.42
C CYS A 227 -26.94 5.80 9.03
N GLY A 228 -27.15 4.52 8.72
CA GLY A 228 -27.62 4.05 7.41
C GLY A 228 -26.50 3.63 6.45
N PHE A 229 -25.25 3.55 6.89
CA PHE A 229 -24.17 2.92 6.13
C PHE A 229 -24.28 1.38 6.21
N PRO A 230 -24.05 0.62 5.11
CA PRO A 230 -24.23 -0.83 5.11
C PRO A 230 -23.34 -1.56 6.13
N PHE A 231 -23.96 -2.26 7.09
CA PHE A 231 -23.25 -2.95 8.17
C PHE A 231 -22.28 -4.03 7.65
N GLY A 232 -22.69 -4.78 6.62
CA GLY A 232 -21.84 -5.81 5.99
C GLY A 232 -20.51 -5.26 5.48
N CYS A 233 -20.54 -4.06 4.87
CA CYS A 233 -19.32 -3.39 4.39
C CYS A 233 -18.40 -2.96 5.55
N LEU A 234 -18.96 -2.49 6.67
CA LEU A 234 -18.19 -2.12 7.86
C LEU A 234 -17.48 -3.34 8.48
N MET A 235 -18.18 -4.47 8.55
CA MET A 235 -17.61 -5.72 9.06
C MET A 235 -16.54 -6.28 8.13
N PHE A 236 -16.78 -6.25 6.82
CA PHE A 236 -15.78 -6.62 5.82
C PHE A 236 -14.52 -5.76 5.95
N GLN A 237 -14.66 -4.43 5.98
CA GLN A 237 -13.55 -3.49 6.16
C GLN A 237 -12.76 -3.77 7.45
N SER A 238 -13.46 -3.98 8.57
CA SER A 238 -12.83 -4.27 9.87
C SER A 238 -12.05 -5.59 9.84
N SER A 239 -12.64 -6.64 9.24
CA SER A 239 -11.99 -7.95 9.10
C SER A 239 -10.73 -7.88 8.24
N TYR A 240 -10.80 -7.20 7.09
CA TYR A 240 -9.66 -7.02 6.20
C TYR A 240 -8.54 -6.22 6.88
N MET A 241 -8.88 -5.13 7.56
CA MET A 241 -7.90 -4.33 8.29
C MET A 241 -7.21 -5.13 9.41
N ALA A 242 -7.94 -6.01 10.10
CA ALA A 242 -7.36 -6.92 11.08
C ALA A 242 -6.32 -7.87 10.45
N THR A 243 -6.57 -8.39 9.25
CA THR A 243 -5.56 -9.21 8.54
C THR A 243 -4.28 -8.43 8.27
N LEU A 244 -4.39 -7.17 7.83
CA LEU A 244 -3.22 -6.32 7.59
C LEU A 244 -2.48 -6.01 8.89
N VAL A 245 -3.18 -5.71 9.98
CA VAL A 245 -2.57 -5.53 11.31
C VAL A 245 -1.73 -6.75 11.70
N ILE A 246 -2.28 -7.96 11.56
CA ILE A 246 -1.57 -9.20 11.90
C ILE A 246 -0.30 -9.35 11.05
N LEU A 247 -0.40 -9.13 9.74
CA LEU A 247 0.74 -9.24 8.83
C LEU A 247 1.81 -8.17 9.10
N PHE A 248 1.41 -6.94 9.40
CA PHE A 248 2.32 -5.84 9.73
C PHE A 248 2.99 -6.03 11.10
N ILE A 249 2.28 -6.54 12.10
CA ILE A 249 2.88 -6.91 13.40
C ILE A 249 3.92 -8.02 13.20
N ASN A 250 3.60 -9.05 12.41
CA ASN A 250 4.54 -10.12 12.08
C ASN A 250 5.80 -9.56 11.40
N PHE A 251 5.63 -8.68 10.40
CA PHE A 251 6.73 -7.98 9.75
C PHE A 251 7.56 -7.13 10.74
N TYR A 252 6.92 -6.37 11.61
CA TYR A 252 7.57 -5.50 12.59
C TYR A 252 8.41 -6.32 13.59
N ILE A 253 7.85 -7.41 14.13
CA ILE A 253 8.56 -8.30 15.05
C ILE A 253 9.78 -8.93 14.36
N LYS A 254 9.61 -9.47 13.14
CA LYS A 254 10.71 -10.08 12.38
C LYS A 254 11.82 -9.09 12.04
N THR A 255 11.47 -7.85 11.69
CA THR A 255 12.43 -6.84 11.21
C THR A 255 13.14 -6.12 12.36
N TYR A 256 12.44 -5.83 13.47
CA TYR A 256 12.94 -4.93 14.51
C TYR A 256 13.15 -5.59 15.89
N ARG A 257 12.54 -6.74 16.18
CA ARG A 257 12.74 -7.45 17.46
C ARG A 257 13.66 -8.66 17.37
N LYS A 258 13.92 -9.22 16.17
CA LYS A 258 14.80 -10.38 15.97
C LYS A 258 16.05 -10.04 15.14
N ALA A 259 17.02 -9.35 15.75
CA ALA A 259 18.45 -9.42 15.39
C ALA A 259 19.34 -8.77 16.49
N PRO A 260 20.39 -9.44 17.02
CA PRO A 260 20.48 -10.84 17.46
C PRO A 260 20.87 -10.96 18.96
N SER A 261 20.34 -11.98 19.65
CA SER A 261 21.06 -12.60 20.76
C SER A 261 22.23 -13.38 20.14
N ARG A 262 23.43 -12.81 20.23
CA ARG A 262 24.68 -13.55 20.02
C ARG A 262 24.97 -14.30 21.31
N THR A 263 25.14 -15.61 21.18
CA THR A 263 25.61 -16.55 22.18
C THR A 263 26.75 -15.94 23.02
N ALA A 264 26.47 -15.65 24.28
CA ALA A 264 27.50 -15.32 25.26
C ALA A 264 28.18 -16.63 25.70
N VAL A 265 29.24 -17.03 24.99
CA VAL A 265 30.27 -17.87 25.60
C VAL A 265 31.17 -16.94 26.41
N LYS A 266 31.23 -17.20 27.71
CA LYS A 266 32.06 -16.51 28.70
C LYS A 266 33.55 -16.62 28.35
N GLU A 267 34.28 -15.51 28.43
CA GLU A 267 35.54 -15.40 29.18
C GLU A 267 35.86 -13.91 29.44
N THR A 268 36.58 -13.66 30.53
CA THR A 268 36.59 -12.50 31.44
C THR A 268 37.61 -11.37 31.04
N PRO A 269 37.74 -10.22 31.76
CA PRO A 269 37.69 -8.86 31.20
C PRO A 269 39.04 -8.10 31.23
N VAL A 270 39.00 -6.76 31.06
CA VAL A 270 40.05 -5.69 31.10
C VAL A 270 40.36 -5.21 29.66
N THR A 271 40.16 -3.97 29.22
CA THR A 271 40.12 -2.64 29.85
C THR A 271 39.20 -1.69 29.04
N THR A 272 38.73 -0.67 29.74
CA THR A 272 37.96 0.51 29.35
C THR A 272 38.36 1.15 28.01
N GLU A 273 37.41 1.32 27.08
CA GLU A 273 37.27 2.55 26.28
C GLU A 273 35.85 2.68 25.70
N ILE A 274 35.18 3.77 26.06
CA ILE A 274 33.86 4.16 25.57
C ILE A 274 34.09 5.06 24.35
N LYS A 275 33.59 4.69 23.15
CA LYS A 275 32.74 5.56 22.30
C LYS A 275 32.42 4.95 20.92
N ASN A 276 31.15 5.13 20.57
CA ASN A 276 30.54 5.21 19.24
C ASN A 276 30.24 3.89 18.51
N GLY A 277 29.01 3.42 18.76
CA GLY A 277 28.34 2.38 17.99
C GLY A 277 28.06 2.82 16.55
N PHE A 278 29.02 2.55 15.66
CA PHE A 278 28.80 2.40 14.24
C PHE A 278 28.88 0.92 13.88
N HIS A 279 27.74 0.31 13.56
CA HIS A 279 27.69 -1.07 13.07
C HIS A 279 28.36 -1.12 11.69
N LYS A 280 29.59 -1.64 11.64
CA LYS A 280 30.46 -1.65 10.46
C LYS A 280 30.14 -2.76 9.44
N ASP A 281 28.96 -3.37 9.52
CA ASP A 281 28.63 -4.58 8.74
C ASP A 281 27.76 -4.35 7.49
N TYR A 282 27.60 -3.10 7.04
CA TYR A 282 26.87 -2.81 5.79
C TYR A 282 27.73 -2.33 4.61
N PHE A 283 29.06 -2.30 4.77
CA PHE A 283 29.98 -1.83 3.72
C PHE A 283 30.57 -2.93 2.81
N ALA A 284 30.32 -4.22 3.08
CA ALA A 284 30.93 -5.32 2.32
C ALA A 284 30.15 -5.76 1.06
N ALA A 285 29.08 -5.06 0.66
CA ALA A 285 28.27 -5.43 -0.52
C ALA A 285 28.38 -4.43 -1.69
N ALA A 286 29.44 -3.61 -1.74
CA ALA A 286 29.59 -2.58 -2.76
C ALA A 286 30.89 -2.62 -3.59
N ASN A 287 31.89 -3.44 -3.24
CA ASN A 287 33.12 -3.53 -4.02
C ASN A 287 33.30 -4.95 -4.56
N GLY A 288 32.71 -5.21 -5.72
CA GLY A 288 33.12 -6.32 -6.57
C GLY A 288 34.49 -5.99 -7.15
N PHE A 289 35.53 -6.53 -6.54
CA PHE A 289 36.83 -6.67 -7.20
C PHE A 289 37.09 -8.17 -7.35
N GLN A 290 36.97 -8.65 -8.59
CA GLN A 290 37.60 -9.90 -9.00
C GLN A 290 39.10 -9.76 -8.78
N ASN A 291 39.74 -10.77 -8.19
CA ASN A 291 41.06 -11.20 -8.64
C ASN A 291 41.32 -12.66 -8.28
N ASN A 292 41.19 -13.48 -9.32
CA ASN A 292 42.07 -14.55 -9.77
C ASN A 292 42.93 -15.35 -8.77
N LYS A 293 42.70 -16.67 -8.82
CA LYS A 293 43.66 -17.79 -8.85
C LYS A 293 45.16 -17.45 -8.75
N LYS A 294 45.85 -18.10 -7.81
CA LYS A 294 46.97 -19.09 -7.97
C LYS A 294 47.53 -19.38 -6.56
N ALA A 295 47.53 -20.62 -6.07
CA ALA A 295 48.44 -21.75 -6.35
C ALA A 295 49.72 -21.70 -5.51
N GLN A 296 49.94 -22.81 -4.78
CA GLN A 296 51.13 -23.25 -4.03
C GLN A 296 51.57 -22.41 -2.81
#